data_AF-A0A3D0LSZ0-F1
#
_entry.id   AF-A0A3D0LSZ0-F1
#
_cell.length_a   1.000
_cell.length_b   1.000
_cell.length_c   1.000
_cell.angle_alpha   90.00
_cell.angle_beta   90.00
_cell.angle_gamma   90.00
#
_symmetry.space_group_name_H-M   'P 1'
#
loop_
_entity.id
_entity.type
_entity.pdbx_description
1 polymer ?
#
loop_
_entity_poly.entity_id
_entity_poly.type
_entity_poly.pdbx_seq_one_letter_code
_entity_poly.pdbx_strand_id
1 'polypeptide(L)'
;MRYLLGLILLCVFLVPPAMARMYKWVDDKGDVHYGDTIPPQFSSQAASELNQRGIVVKKPGAALTSEQIKAREAARKQAKAQARRDRALLATYVNEQEIDRARDRRLRQIQQRIGGLTAGRATAQKRLTSNRQR
;
A
#
# COMPACT_ATOMS: atom_id res chain seq x y z
N MET A 1 -5.18 42.72 -57.90
CA MET A 1 -5.24 41.24 -57.98
C MET A 1 -4.11 40.49 -57.26
N ARG A 2 -3.06 41.15 -56.73
CA ARG A 2 -1.92 40.48 -56.06
C ARG A 2 -2.07 40.23 -54.55
N TYR A 3 -3.03 40.88 -53.89
CA TYR A 3 -3.30 40.73 -52.45
C TYR A 3 -4.42 39.72 -52.15
N LEU A 4 -5.19 39.32 -53.16
CA LEU A 4 -6.31 38.39 -53.04
C LEU A 4 -5.83 36.93 -52.95
N LEU A 5 -4.66 36.61 -53.53
CA LEU A 5 -3.99 35.31 -53.34
C LEU A 5 -3.29 35.19 -51.98
N GLY A 6 -2.82 36.30 -51.39
CA GLY A 6 -2.14 36.30 -50.09
C GLY A 6 -3.08 36.05 -48.91
N LEU A 7 -4.34 36.49 -49.02
CA LEU A 7 -5.35 36.33 -47.98
C LEU A 7 -5.88 34.88 -47.88
N ILE A 8 -5.89 34.13 -49.00
CA ILE A 8 -6.33 32.72 -49.02
C ILE A 8 -5.26 31.80 -48.41
N LEU A 9 -3.97 32.14 -48.54
CA LEU A 9 -2.88 31.32 -47.99
C LEU A 9 -2.77 31.41 -46.45
N LEU A 10 -3.24 32.52 -45.84
CA LEU A 10 -3.19 32.71 -44.38
C LEU A 10 -4.31 31.96 -43.64
N CYS A 11 -5.43 31.65 -44.30
CA CYS A 11 -6.55 30.94 -43.68
C CYS A 11 -6.34 29.43 -43.51
N VAL A 12 -5.37 28.81 -44.21
CA VAL A 12 -5.18 27.35 -44.17
C VAL A 12 -4.48 26.88 -42.89
N PHE A 13 -3.80 27.76 -42.15
CA PHE A 13 -3.02 27.39 -40.96
C PHE A 13 -3.77 27.44 -39.62
N LEU A 14 -5.04 27.85 -39.61
CA LEU A 14 -5.82 27.98 -38.36
C LEU A 14 -6.84 26.85 -38.19
N VAL A 15 -6.44 25.60 -38.41
CA VAL A 15 -7.24 24.44 -38.01
C VAL A 15 -6.66 23.88 -36.70
N PRO A 16 -7.33 24.08 -35.54
CA PRO A 16 -6.90 23.44 -34.31
C PRO A 16 -7.00 21.91 -34.46
N PRO A 17 -6.02 21.13 -33.99
CA PRO A 17 -6.11 19.68 -34.02
C PRO A 17 -7.29 19.25 -33.13
N ALA A 18 -8.35 18.75 -33.76
CA ALA A 18 -9.49 18.18 -33.06
C ALA A 18 -9.04 16.91 -32.32
N MET A 19 -8.74 17.04 -31.03
CA MET A 19 -8.52 15.88 -30.15
C MET A 19 -9.86 15.21 -29.82
N ALA A 20 -10.43 14.51 -30.79
CA ALA A 20 -11.59 13.65 -30.57
C ALA A 20 -11.17 12.46 -29.67
N ARG A 21 -11.81 12.34 -28.50
CA ARG A 21 -11.70 11.15 -27.65
C ARG A 21 -12.79 10.18 -28.07
N MET A 22 -12.40 9.02 -28.59
CA MET A 22 -13.34 7.99 -29.00
C MET A 22 -13.48 6.96 -27.88
N TYR A 23 -14.71 6.65 -27.50
CA TYR A 23 -15.02 5.64 -26.51
C TYR A 23 -15.55 4.40 -27.20
N LYS A 24 -15.14 3.22 -26.70
CA LYS A 24 -15.68 1.92 -27.11
C LYS A 24 -16.40 1.30 -25.92
N TRP A 25 -17.67 0.98 -26.09
CA TRP A 25 -18.44 0.23 -25.10
C TRP A 25 -19.18 -0.93 -25.75
N VAL A 26 -19.66 -1.86 -24.94
CA VAL A 26 -20.52 -2.97 -25.33
C VAL A 26 -21.90 -2.66 -24.77
N ASP A 27 -22.97 -3.02 -25.47
CA ASP A 27 -24.34 -2.90 -24.93
C ASP A 27 -24.84 -4.21 -24.30
N ASP A 28 -26.07 -4.21 -23.78
CA ASP A 28 -26.69 -5.38 -23.13
C ASP A 28 -26.92 -6.56 -24.08
N LYS A 29 -26.87 -6.33 -25.40
CA LYS A 29 -27.02 -7.34 -26.45
C LYS A 29 -25.69 -7.91 -26.92
N GLY A 30 -24.57 -7.36 -26.41
CA GLY A 30 -23.22 -7.77 -26.79
C GLY A 30 -22.66 -7.04 -28.01
N ASP A 31 -23.38 -6.04 -28.53
CA ASP A 31 -22.93 -5.27 -29.69
C ASP A 31 -21.93 -4.20 -29.28
N VAL A 32 -20.89 -4.02 -30.11
CA VAL A 32 -19.79 -3.08 -29.86
C VAL A 32 -20.11 -1.73 -30.48
N HIS A 33 -20.17 -0.70 -29.64
CA HIS A 33 -20.45 0.68 -30.05
C HIS A 33 -19.22 1.57 -29.92
N TYR A 34 -19.11 2.53 -30.83
CA TYR A 34 -18.06 3.56 -30.85
C TYR A 34 -18.70 4.94 -30.88
N GLY A 35 -18.23 5.87 -30.05
CA GLY A 35 -18.75 7.23 -30.06
C GLY A 35 -17.94 8.19 -29.20
N ASP A 36 -18.15 9.48 -29.43
CA ASP A 36 -17.44 10.55 -28.74
C ASP A 36 -17.99 10.81 -27.32
N THR A 37 -19.16 10.25 -26.99
CA THR A 37 -19.80 10.38 -25.68
C THR A 37 -20.58 9.11 -25.37
N ILE A 38 -20.31 8.50 -24.21
CA ILE A 38 -21.04 7.31 -23.74
C ILE A 38 -22.42 7.76 -23.23
N PRO A 39 -23.53 7.22 -23.75
CA PRO A 39 -24.86 7.51 -23.24
C PRO A 39 -24.99 7.16 -21.74
N PRO A 40 -25.74 7.94 -20.93
CA PRO A 40 -25.84 7.73 -19.48
C PRO A 40 -26.28 6.30 -19.08
N GLN A 41 -27.11 5.67 -19.91
CA GLN A 41 -27.59 4.30 -19.76
C GLN A 41 -26.48 3.24 -19.78
N PHE A 42 -25.33 3.52 -20.37
CA PHE A 42 -24.17 2.62 -20.46
C PHE A 42 -22.97 3.09 -19.62
N SER A 43 -23.15 4.12 -18.78
CA SER A 43 -22.09 4.69 -17.93
C SER A 43 -21.53 3.72 -16.87
N SER A 44 -22.31 2.71 -16.50
CA SER A 44 -21.93 1.64 -15.55
C SER A 44 -21.20 0.48 -16.21
N GLN A 45 -21.18 0.39 -17.55
CA GLN A 45 -20.51 -0.68 -18.29
C GLN A 45 -19.03 -0.35 -18.49
N ALA A 46 -18.20 -1.38 -18.56
CA ALA A 46 -16.75 -1.29 -18.65
C ALA A 46 -16.28 -0.71 -20.00
N ALA A 47 -16.50 0.59 -20.23
CA ALA A 47 -16.09 1.28 -21.45
C ALA A 47 -14.57 1.46 -21.49
N SER A 48 -13.97 1.13 -22.64
CA SER A 48 -12.55 1.35 -22.89
C SER A 48 -12.36 2.67 -23.62
N GLU A 49 -11.44 3.51 -23.14
CA GLU A 49 -11.07 4.76 -23.81
C GLU A 49 -10.07 4.47 -24.94
N LEU A 50 -10.35 4.93 -26.16
CA LEU A 50 -9.50 4.76 -27.34
C LEU A 50 -8.84 6.09 -27.72
N ASN A 51 -7.59 6.04 -28.19
CA ASN A 51 -6.96 7.18 -28.84
C ASN A 51 -7.41 7.32 -30.31
N GLN A 52 -7.02 8.43 -30.96
CA GLN A 52 -7.29 8.72 -32.37
C GLN A 52 -6.83 7.64 -33.37
N ARG A 53 -5.98 6.69 -32.95
CA ARG A 53 -5.50 5.57 -33.77
C ARG A 53 -6.22 4.26 -33.48
N GLY A 54 -7.30 4.30 -32.68
CA GLY A 54 -8.08 3.12 -32.29
C GLY A 54 -7.42 2.23 -31.23
N ILE A 55 -6.35 2.70 -30.58
CA ILE A 55 -5.64 1.94 -29.55
C ILE A 55 -6.29 2.22 -28.19
N VAL A 56 -6.56 1.16 -27.43
CA VAL A 56 -7.11 1.27 -26.07
C VAL A 56 -6.07 1.92 -25.14
N VAL A 57 -6.37 3.12 -24.66
CA VAL A 57 -5.54 3.90 -23.73
C VAL A 57 -5.88 3.58 -22.28
N LYS A 58 -7.14 3.27 -22.00
CA LYS A 58 -7.62 3.00 -20.65
C LYS A 58 -8.60 1.84 -20.68
N LYS A 59 -8.11 0.65 -20.31
CA LYS A 59 -9.00 -0.43 -19.88
C LYS A 59 -9.43 -0.11 -18.45
N PRO A 60 -10.72 -0.15 -18.10
CA PRO A 60 -11.10 -0.19 -16.69
C PRO A 60 -10.37 -1.39 -16.08
N GLY A 61 -9.48 -1.11 -15.12
CA GLY A 61 -8.59 -2.12 -14.54
C GLY A 61 -9.43 -3.32 -14.12
N ALA A 62 -9.02 -4.52 -14.53
CA ALA A 62 -9.68 -5.76 -14.14
C ALA A 62 -9.97 -5.69 -12.63
N ALA A 63 -11.23 -5.97 -12.25
CA ALA A 63 -11.58 -6.07 -10.84
C ALA A 63 -10.55 -6.98 -10.17
N LEU A 64 -9.91 -6.49 -9.09
CA LEU A 64 -8.87 -7.23 -8.39
C LEU A 64 -9.40 -8.64 -8.10
N THR A 65 -8.63 -9.66 -8.44
CA THR A 65 -9.03 -11.04 -8.14
C THR A 65 -9.21 -11.19 -6.63
N SER A 66 -10.06 -12.12 -6.19
CA SER A 66 -10.30 -12.34 -4.76
C SER A 66 -8.99 -12.61 -3.99
N GLU A 67 -8.00 -13.25 -4.63
CA GLU A 67 -6.65 -13.43 -4.09
C GLU A 67 -5.86 -12.12 -3.98
N GLN A 68 -5.91 -11.25 -4.98
CA GLN A 68 -5.27 -9.93 -4.94
C GLN A 68 -5.87 -9.04 -3.85
N ILE A 69 -7.19 -9.11 -3.63
CA ILE A 69 -7.87 -8.40 -2.53
C ILE A 69 -7.36 -8.92 -1.18
N LYS A 70 -7.35 -10.24 -0.98
CA LYS A 70 -6.84 -10.86 0.26
C LYS A 70 -5.37 -10.49 0.52
N ALA A 71 -4.51 -10.53 -0.49
CA ALA A 71 -3.11 -10.16 -0.37
C ALA A 71 -2.94 -8.68 0.02
N ARG A 72 -3.74 -7.78 -0.59
CA ARG A 72 -3.73 -6.35 -0.26
C ARG A 72 -4.22 -6.08 1.16
N GLU A 73 -5.25 -6.80 1.61
CA GLU A 73 -5.75 -6.70 2.98
C GLU A 73 -4.74 -7.22 4.00
N ALA A 74 -4.08 -8.35 3.72
CA ALA A 74 -3.03 -8.90 4.56
C ALA A 74 -1.85 -7.91 4.68
N ALA A 75 -1.39 -7.34 3.56
CA ALA A 75 -0.35 -6.31 3.55
C ALA A 75 -0.77 -5.07 4.35
N ARG A 76 -2.01 -4.59 4.19
CA ARG A 76 -2.55 -3.46 4.95
C ARG A 76 -2.62 -3.77 6.45
N LYS A 77 -2.99 -4.99 6.83
CA LYS A 77 -3.03 -5.43 8.24
C LYS A 77 -1.63 -5.46 8.84
N GLN A 78 -0.64 -5.98 8.10
CA GLN A 78 0.76 -5.99 8.52
C GLN A 78 1.30 -4.56 8.67
N ALA A 79 1.07 -3.69 7.69
CA ALA A 79 1.50 -2.28 7.75
C ALA A 79 0.88 -1.54 8.94
N LYS A 80 -0.43 -1.73 9.20
CA LYS A 80 -1.09 -1.17 10.39
C LYS A 80 -0.51 -1.70 11.70
N ALA A 81 -0.21 -3.01 11.76
CA ALA A 81 0.40 -3.61 12.93
C ALA A 81 1.80 -3.04 13.17
N GLN A 82 2.59 -2.85 12.11
CA GLN A 82 3.92 -2.27 12.18
C GLN A 82 3.87 -0.82 12.65
N ALA A 83 3.05 0.02 12.00
CA ALA A 83 2.89 1.43 12.39
C ALA A 83 2.44 1.60 13.84
N ARG A 84 1.61 0.68 14.36
CA ARG A 84 1.22 0.69 15.78
C ARG A 84 2.41 0.38 16.71
N ARG A 85 3.27 -0.59 16.35
CA ARG A 85 4.48 -0.91 17.12
C ARG A 85 5.45 0.26 17.10
N ASP A 86 5.68 0.84 15.93
CA ASP A 86 6.60 1.98 15.77
C ASP A 86 6.12 3.18 16.57
N ARG A 87 4.81 3.48 16.51
CA ARG A 87 4.21 4.54 17.34
C ARG A 87 4.37 4.28 18.83
N ALA A 88 4.23 3.03 19.28
CA ALA A 88 4.45 2.68 20.68
C ALA A 88 5.91 2.84 21.11
N LEU A 89 6.86 2.48 20.23
CA LEU A 89 8.30 2.69 20.47
C LEU A 89 8.61 4.18 20.62
N LEU A 90 8.19 5.01 19.66
CA LEU A 90 8.43 6.45 19.67
C LEU A 90 7.70 7.18 20.81
N ALA A 91 6.54 6.68 21.25
CA ALA A 91 5.83 7.24 22.39
C ALA A 91 6.45 6.87 23.75
N THR A 92 7.17 5.75 23.82
CA THR A 92 7.75 5.24 25.08
C THR A 92 9.21 5.65 25.25
N TYR A 93 9.96 5.75 24.15
CA TYR A 93 11.40 5.98 24.19
C TYR A 93 11.75 7.20 23.33
N VAL A 94 12.40 8.18 23.95
CA VAL A 94 12.77 9.44 23.28
C VAL A 94 13.94 9.25 22.33
N ASN A 95 14.81 8.27 22.61
CA ASN A 95 15.95 7.91 21.78
C ASN A 95 16.36 6.45 22.01
N GLU A 96 17.28 5.96 21.18
CA GLU A 96 17.82 4.60 21.25
C GLU A 96 18.51 4.30 22.58
N GLN A 97 19.26 5.26 23.14
CA GLN A 97 19.95 5.06 24.43
C GLN A 97 18.97 4.76 25.57
N GLU A 98 17.75 5.27 25.52
CA GLU A 98 16.72 4.97 26.52
C GLU A 98 16.25 3.51 26.44
N ILE A 99 16.17 2.96 25.22
CA ILE A 99 15.85 1.54 24.99
C ILE A 99 16.94 0.67 25.60
N ASP A 100 18.21 0.99 25.35
CA ASP A 100 19.34 0.27 25.93
C ASP A 100 19.33 0.34 27.47
N ARG A 101 19.13 1.52 28.04
CA ARG A 101 19.03 1.68 29.49
C ARG A 101 17.85 0.88 30.06
N ALA A 102 16.71 0.85 29.39
CA ALA A 102 15.54 0.08 29.82
C ALA A 102 15.81 -1.44 29.76
N ARG A 103 16.47 -1.91 28.69
CA ARG A 103 16.94 -3.29 28.54
C ARG A 103 17.89 -3.65 29.67
N ASP A 104 18.91 -2.85 29.91
CA ASP A 104 19.94 -3.13 30.90
C ASP A 104 19.37 -3.13 32.34
N ARG A 105 18.40 -2.25 32.64
CA ARG A 105 17.65 -2.30 33.91
C ARG A 105 16.93 -3.64 34.09
N ARG A 106 16.22 -4.12 33.06
CA ARG A 106 15.53 -5.41 33.10
C ARG A 106 16.52 -6.58 33.25
N LEU A 107 17.62 -6.55 32.52
CA LEU A 107 18.67 -7.57 32.62
C LEU A 107 19.25 -7.62 34.04
N ARG A 108 19.56 -6.47 34.65
CA ARG A 108 20.04 -6.43 36.03
C ARG A 108 19.05 -7.03 37.02
N GLN A 109 17.76 -6.72 36.89
CA GLN A 109 16.72 -7.32 37.75
C GLN A 109 16.66 -8.84 37.60
N ILE A 110 16.75 -9.35 36.36
CA ILE A 110 16.77 -10.79 36.09
C ILE A 110 18.02 -11.42 36.70
N GLN A 111 19.19 -10.81 36.52
CA GLN A 111 20.45 -11.29 37.09
C GLN A 111 20.42 -11.34 38.62
N GLN A 112 19.88 -10.31 39.28
CA GLN A 112 19.70 -10.31 40.73
C GLN A 112 18.80 -11.45 41.20
N ARG A 113 17.70 -11.71 40.48
CA ARG A 113 16.79 -12.82 40.78
C ARG A 113 17.47 -14.18 40.61
N ILE A 114 18.27 -14.36 39.56
CA ILE A 114 19.09 -15.57 39.36
C ILE A 114 20.10 -15.73 40.50
N GLY A 115 20.79 -14.65 40.89
CA GLY A 115 21.73 -14.65 42.02
C GLY A 115 21.08 -15.09 43.33
N GLY A 116 19.91 -14.55 43.66
CA GLY A 116 19.16 -14.95 44.85
C GLY A 116 18.75 -16.43 44.83
N LEU A 117 18.24 -16.92 43.69
CA LEU A 117 17.82 -18.31 43.54
C LEU A 117 18.99 -19.29 43.62
N THR A 118 20.14 -18.94 43.02
CA THR A 118 21.35 -19.76 43.07
C THR A 118 21.94 -19.83 44.49
N ALA A 119 21.99 -18.70 45.20
CA ALA A 119 22.41 -18.66 46.60
C ALA A 119 21.46 -19.46 47.52
N GLY A 120 20.15 -19.32 47.31
CA GLY A 120 19.13 -20.10 48.03
C GLY A 120 19.28 -21.60 47.80
N ARG A 121 19.48 -22.02 46.53
CA ARG A 121 19.74 -23.42 46.17
C ARG A 121 21.00 -23.96 46.83
N ALA A 122 22.10 -23.21 46.81
CA ALA A 122 23.35 -23.62 47.45
C ALA A 122 23.18 -23.83 48.96
N THR A 123 22.44 -22.94 49.62
CA THR A 123 22.14 -23.04 51.06
C THR A 123 21.28 -24.25 51.38
N ALA A 124 20.22 -24.49 50.59
CA ALA A 124 19.37 -25.67 50.74
C ALA A 124 20.16 -26.97 50.54
N GLN A 125 21.07 -27.00 49.58
CA GLN A 125 21.91 -28.17 49.29
C GLN A 125 22.87 -28.47 50.45
N LYS A 126 23.50 -27.45 51.03
CA LYS A 126 24.33 -27.60 52.25
C LYS A 126 23.55 -28.18 53.43
N ARG A 127 22.31 -27.73 53.65
CA ARG A 127 21.43 -28.26 54.72
C ARG A 127 21.07 -29.73 54.49
N LEU A 128 20.80 -30.11 53.25
CA LEU A 128 20.53 -31.51 52.89
C LEU A 128 21.75 -32.40 53.14
N THR A 129 22.95 -31.95 52.76
CA THR A 129 24.18 -32.72 53.00
C THR A 129 24.48 -32.85 54.49
N SER A 130 24.32 -31.78 55.27
CA SER A 130 24.54 -31.85 56.72
C SER A 130 23.54 -32.75 57.44
N ASN A 131 22.28 -32.78 56.99
CA ASN A 131 21.26 -33.65 57.59
C ASN A 131 21.47 -35.13 57.22
N ARG A 132 22.02 -35.41 56.03
CA ARG A 132 22.40 -36.79 55.63
C ARG A 132 23.60 -37.35 56.38
N GLN A 133 24.43 -36.50 56.99
CA GLN A 133 25.61 -36.90 57.76
C GLN A 133 25.34 -37.06 59.26
N ARG A 134 24.12 -36.78 59.70
CA ARG A 134 23.62 -37.05 61.05
C ARG A 134 22.84 -38.37 61.05
#